data_AF-A0A4S2EC51-F1
#
_entry.id   AF-A0A4S2EC51-F1
#
_cell.length_a   1.000
_cell.length_b   1.000
_cell.length_c   1.000
_cell.angle_alpha   90.00
_cell.angle_beta   90.00
_cell.angle_gamma   90.00
#
_symmetry.space_group_name_H-M   'P 1'
#
loop_
_entity.id
_entity.type
_entity.pdbx_description
1 polymer ?
#
loop_
_entity_poly.entity_id
_entity_poly.type
_entity_poly.pdbx_seq_one_letter_code
_entity_poly.pdbx_strand_id
1 'polypeptide(L)'
;MKTKKISDILQGMDVNTEDAIVTLSDKVWEIGELSEIKNQVSDTVFAFHIVANVIGIYKGDGWQAIIEENTELLPYISHAMYEIGLDKIGDATKNIEQIFPLNIDVLSLDEDQLCEVVNFVRGIREGKYFTITMEELKGYTSEERKQITAKYSDACEKLEDATENIWGYNSPDNEGWGVVSRYLEKHLQDNFWK
;
A
#
# COMPACT_ATOMS: atom_id res chain seq x y z
N MET A 1 -7.06 -24.97 -17.75
CA MET A 1 -5.61 -24.66 -17.71
C MET A 1 -4.93 -25.63 -16.75
N LYS A 2 -3.69 -26.06 -17.00
CA LYS A 2 -2.91 -26.72 -15.94
C LYS A 2 -2.70 -25.68 -14.84
N THR A 3 -3.14 -25.98 -13.63
CA THR A 3 -3.00 -25.07 -12.49
C THR A 3 -1.52 -24.95 -12.17
N LYS A 4 -0.90 -23.82 -12.57
CA LYS A 4 0.50 -23.53 -12.24
C LYS A 4 0.61 -23.32 -10.74
N LYS A 5 1.66 -23.88 -10.13
CA LYS A 5 2.04 -23.60 -8.74
C LYS A 5 2.91 -22.35 -8.67
N ILE A 6 3.00 -21.73 -7.51
CA ILE A 6 3.92 -20.60 -7.28
C ILE A 6 5.37 -21.03 -7.62
N SER A 7 5.77 -22.24 -7.22
CA SER A 7 7.08 -22.80 -7.56
C SER A 7 7.33 -22.94 -9.07
N ASP A 8 6.28 -23.17 -9.87
CA ASP A 8 6.42 -23.26 -11.34
C ASP A 8 6.71 -21.90 -11.97
N ILE A 9 6.19 -20.82 -11.37
CA ILE A 9 6.46 -19.44 -11.80
C ILE A 9 7.90 -19.05 -11.45
N LEU A 10 8.34 -19.41 -10.25
CA LEU A 10 9.66 -19.08 -9.73
C LEU A 10 10.80 -19.96 -10.28
N GLN A 11 10.50 -21.08 -10.94
CA GLN A 11 11.50 -21.90 -11.66
C GLN A 11 12.73 -22.30 -10.81
N GLY A 12 12.56 -22.51 -9.51
CA GLY A 12 13.64 -22.91 -8.59
C GLY A 12 14.50 -21.76 -8.07
N MET A 13 14.07 -20.50 -8.25
CA MET A 13 14.68 -19.35 -7.58
C MET A 13 14.63 -19.50 -6.05
N ASP A 14 15.65 -18.96 -5.38
CA ASP A 14 15.68 -18.88 -3.91
C ASP A 14 14.73 -17.78 -3.44
N VAL A 15 13.64 -18.18 -2.79
CA VAL A 15 12.59 -17.27 -2.31
C VAL A 15 13.04 -16.35 -1.17
N ASN A 16 14.22 -16.55 -0.62
CA ASN A 16 14.84 -15.65 0.36
C ASN A 16 15.56 -14.46 -0.28
N THR A 17 15.50 -14.35 -1.61
CA THR A 17 16.09 -13.24 -2.36
C THR A 17 15.03 -12.24 -2.82
N GLU A 18 15.40 -10.96 -2.84
CA GLU A 18 14.56 -9.90 -3.41
C GLU A 18 14.23 -10.18 -4.88
N ASP A 19 15.19 -10.73 -5.66
CA ASP A 19 14.99 -11.12 -7.05
C ASP A 19 13.80 -12.07 -7.25
N ALA A 20 13.63 -13.08 -6.37
CA ALA A 20 12.51 -14.00 -6.44
C ALA A 20 11.17 -13.33 -6.12
N ILE A 21 11.17 -12.44 -5.13
CA ILE A 21 9.99 -11.65 -4.74
C ILE A 21 9.57 -10.73 -5.89
N VAL A 22 10.51 -9.96 -6.44
CA VAL A 22 10.28 -9.06 -7.57
C VAL A 22 9.80 -9.85 -8.79
N THR A 23 10.46 -10.96 -9.14
CA THR A 23 10.07 -11.79 -10.29
C THR A 23 8.63 -12.29 -10.19
N LEU A 24 8.21 -12.75 -9.00
CA LEU A 24 6.84 -13.18 -8.80
C LEU A 24 5.86 -12.01 -8.87
N SER A 25 6.20 -10.86 -8.26
CA SER A 25 5.37 -9.66 -8.29
C SER A 25 5.19 -9.12 -9.70
N ASP A 26 6.25 -9.05 -10.50
CA ASP A 26 6.21 -8.62 -11.91
C ASP A 26 5.31 -9.54 -12.74
N LYS A 27 5.37 -10.86 -12.50
CA LYS A 27 4.48 -11.82 -13.16
C LYS A 27 3.01 -11.63 -12.80
N VAL A 28 2.72 -11.13 -11.61
CA VAL A 28 1.37 -10.76 -11.20
C VAL A 28 0.96 -9.43 -11.88
N TRP A 29 1.85 -8.45 -11.95
CA TRP A 29 1.59 -7.18 -12.64
C TRP A 29 1.33 -7.32 -14.14
N GLU A 30 1.90 -8.33 -14.80
CA GLU A 30 1.62 -8.65 -16.22
C GLU A 30 0.13 -8.99 -16.49
N ILE A 31 -0.67 -9.25 -15.45
CA ILE A 31 -2.07 -9.64 -15.59
C ILE A 31 -2.97 -8.43 -15.89
N GLY A 32 -2.71 -7.28 -15.27
CA GLY A 32 -3.53 -6.09 -15.38
C GLY A 32 -3.67 -5.31 -14.07
N GLU A 33 -4.77 -4.58 -13.92
CA GLU A 33 -5.03 -3.77 -12.73
C GLU A 33 -5.33 -4.64 -11.49
N LEU A 34 -5.19 -4.09 -10.28
CA LEU A 34 -5.36 -4.85 -9.02
C LEU A 34 -6.73 -5.56 -8.91
N SER A 35 -7.79 -4.97 -9.46
CA SER A 35 -9.12 -5.59 -9.49
C SER A 35 -9.15 -6.84 -10.37
N GLU A 36 -8.46 -6.83 -11.50
CA GLU A 36 -8.33 -7.96 -12.43
C GLU A 36 -7.41 -9.04 -11.84
N ILE A 37 -6.28 -8.62 -11.24
CA ILE A 37 -5.35 -9.49 -10.54
C ILE A 37 -6.10 -10.27 -9.46
N LYS A 38 -6.80 -9.57 -8.55
CA LYS A 38 -7.55 -10.17 -7.44
C LYS A 38 -8.53 -11.24 -7.90
N ASN A 39 -9.11 -11.09 -9.09
CA ASN A 39 -10.08 -12.06 -9.63
C ASN A 39 -9.42 -13.26 -10.33
N GLN A 40 -8.14 -13.18 -10.67
CA GLN A 40 -7.44 -14.21 -11.46
C GLN A 40 -6.44 -15.03 -10.64
N VAL A 41 -5.71 -14.41 -9.71
CA VAL A 41 -4.71 -15.10 -8.88
C VAL A 41 -5.32 -15.60 -7.58
N SER A 42 -4.72 -16.62 -6.98
CA SER A 42 -5.13 -17.12 -5.66
C SER A 42 -5.01 -16.04 -4.60
N ASP A 43 -5.80 -16.15 -3.52
CA ASP A 43 -5.74 -15.18 -2.42
C ASP A 43 -4.34 -15.13 -1.80
N THR A 44 -3.65 -16.28 -1.76
CA THR A 44 -2.25 -16.39 -1.36
C THR A 44 -1.33 -15.49 -2.19
N VAL A 45 -1.42 -15.56 -3.52
CA VAL A 45 -0.60 -14.76 -4.44
C VAL A 45 -0.97 -13.29 -4.36
N PHE A 46 -2.27 -12.98 -4.22
CA PHE A 46 -2.72 -11.60 -4.09
C PHE A 46 -2.20 -10.94 -2.82
N ALA A 47 -2.31 -11.61 -1.66
CA ALA A 47 -1.78 -11.08 -0.40
C ALA A 47 -0.27 -10.87 -0.46
N PHE A 48 0.47 -11.84 -1.00
CA PHE A 48 1.91 -11.70 -1.26
C PHE A 48 2.20 -10.45 -2.10
N HIS A 49 1.49 -10.28 -3.22
CA HIS A 49 1.73 -9.20 -4.16
C HIS A 49 1.47 -7.82 -3.53
N ILE A 50 0.38 -7.67 -2.78
CA ILE A 50 0.08 -6.41 -2.07
C ILE A 50 1.18 -6.09 -1.06
N VAL A 51 1.58 -7.04 -0.22
CA VAL A 51 2.62 -6.80 0.81
C VAL A 51 3.98 -6.49 0.17
N ALA A 52 4.35 -7.19 -0.90
CA ALA A 52 5.61 -6.95 -1.59
C ALA A 52 5.69 -5.54 -2.19
N ASN A 53 4.62 -5.06 -2.83
CA ASN A 53 4.57 -3.69 -3.35
C ASN A 53 4.57 -2.66 -2.22
N VAL A 54 3.80 -2.86 -1.15
CA VAL A 54 3.76 -1.93 0.00
C VAL A 54 5.14 -1.80 0.64
N ILE A 55 5.84 -2.91 0.90
CA ILE A 55 7.20 -2.88 1.47
C ILE A 55 8.16 -2.18 0.49
N GLY A 56 8.12 -2.54 -0.80
CA GLY A 56 8.99 -1.95 -1.81
C GLY A 56 8.84 -0.42 -1.91
N ILE A 57 7.61 0.07 -1.98
CA ILE A 57 7.30 1.50 -2.07
C ILE A 57 7.68 2.20 -0.76
N TYR A 58 7.31 1.64 0.39
CA TYR A 58 7.65 2.22 1.70
C TYR A 58 9.16 2.41 1.88
N LYS A 59 9.97 1.45 1.44
CA LYS A 59 11.42 1.53 1.55
C LYS A 59 12.04 2.61 0.64
N GLY A 60 11.38 2.95 -0.46
CA GLY A 60 11.79 4.03 -1.35
C GLY A 60 11.41 5.40 -0.77
N ASP A 61 10.11 5.60 -0.54
CA ASP A 61 9.52 6.93 -0.34
C ASP A 61 8.53 7.00 0.86
N GLY A 62 8.50 5.97 1.69
CA GLY A 62 7.68 5.91 2.91
C GLY A 62 6.18 5.71 2.66
N TRP A 63 5.37 5.86 3.71
CA TRP A 63 3.91 5.73 3.59
C TRP A 63 3.28 6.76 2.66
N GLN A 64 3.93 7.92 2.50
CA GLN A 64 3.43 8.99 1.66
C GLN A 64 3.22 8.53 0.21
N ALA A 65 4.19 7.87 -0.40
CA ALA A 65 4.05 7.40 -1.77
C ALA A 65 2.91 6.38 -1.92
N ILE A 66 2.64 5.59 -0.87
CA ILE A 66 1.52 4.63 -0.89
C ILE A 66 0.18 5.38 -0.80
N ILE A 67 0.06 6.32 0.13
CA ILE A 67 -1.19 7.03 0.43
C ILE A 67 -1.54 8.06 -0.65
N GLU A 68 -0.55 8.69 -1.27
CA GLU A 68 -0.74 9.85 -2.15
C GLU A 68 -0.54 9.52 -3.62
N GLU A 69 0.18 8.44 -3.95
CA GLU A 69 0.54 8.11 -5.34
C GLU A 69 0.10 6.70 -5.77
N ASN A 70 -0.13 5.78 -4.83
CA ASN A 70 -0.53 4.39 -5.10
C ASN A 70 -1.81 4.03 -4.34
N THR A 71 -2.80 4.94 -4.40
CA THR A 71 -4.06 4.85 -3.65
C THR A 71 -4.86 3.57 -3.91
N GLU A 72 -4.69 2.97 -5.08
CA GLU A 72 -5.32 1.72 -5.48
C GLU A 72 -4.93 0.51 -4.61
N LEU A 73 -3.80 0.59 -3.90
CA LEU A 73 -3.36 -0.44 -2.96
C LEU A 73 -4.14 -0.40 -1.64
N LEU A 74 -4.57 0.81 -1.21
CA LEU A 74 -5.15 1.07 0.11
C LEU A 74 -6.26 0.08 0.53
N PRO A 75 -7.21 -0.29 -0.35
CA PRO A 75 -8.28 -1.22 0.00
C PRO A 75 -7.83 -2.63 0.39
N TYR A 76 -6.60 -3.00 0.03
CA TYR A 76 -6.10 -4.36 0.17
C TYR A 76 -5.05 -4.52 1.27
N ILE A 77 -4.43 -3.41 1.71
CA ILE A 77 -3.27 -3.44 2.62
C ILE A 77 -3.59 -4.19 3.91
N SER A 78 -4.62 -3.77 4.64
CA SER A 78 -4.91 -4.33 5.96
C SER A 78 -5.12 -5.84 5.92
N HIS A 79 -5.92 -6.33 4.97
CA HIS A 79 -6.18 -7.76 4.83
C HIS A 79 -4.92 -8.55 4.47
N ALA A 80 -4.12 -8.04 3.53
CA ALA A 80 -2.88 -8.68 3.11
C ALA A 80 -1.83 -8.73 4.25
N MET A 81 -1.77 -7.69 5.08
CA MET A 81 -0.90 -7.66 6.26
C MET A 81 -1.29 -8.71 7.29
N TYR A 82 -2.59 -8.92 7.54
CA TYR A 82 -3.03 -10.02 8.42
C TYR A 82 -2.69 -11.39 7.83
N GLU A 83 -2.93 -11.60 6.54
CA GLU A 83 -2.68 -12.88 5.87
C GLU A 83 -1.22 -13.33 6.01
N ILE A 84 -0.28 -12.38 5.96
CA ILE A 84 1.16 -12.67 6.08
C ILE A 84 1.67 -12.67 7.54
N GLY A 85 0.79 -12.38 8.51
CA GLY A 85 1.12 -12.36 9.94
C GLY A 85 1.76 -11.06 10.44
N LEU A 86 1.54 -9.94 9.74
CA LEU A 86 1.93 -8.58 10.15
C LEU A 86 0.77 -7.87 10.87
N ASP A 87 0.19 -8.51 11.88
CA ASP A 87 -1.05 -8.08 12.55
C ASP A 87 -1.03 -6.62 13.03
N LYS A 88 0.09 -6.15 13.59
CA LYS A 88 0.22 -4.76 14.06
C LYS A 88 0.07 -3.74 12.93
N ILE A 89 0.63 -4.05 11.77
CA ILE A 89 0.52 -3.19 10.57
C ILE A 89 -0.89 -3.34 9.99
N GLY A 90 -1.45 -4.56 10.01
CA GLY A 90 -2.86 -4.80 9.66
C GLY A 90 -3.84 -3.98 10.50
N ASP A 91 -3.60 -3.85 11.80
CA ASP A 91 -4.38 -3.01 12.73
C ASP A 91 -4.23 -1.52 12.39
N ALA A 92 -2.99 -1.04 12.20
CA ALA A 92 -2.70 0.36 11.87
C ALA A 92 -3.32 0.79 10.53
N THR A 93 -3.39 -0.13 9.57
CA THR A 93 -3.89 0.12 8.21
C THR A 93 -5.37 -0.20 8.00
N LYS A 94 -6.08 -0.67 9.04
CA LYS A 94 -7.47 -1.14 8.93
C LYS A 94 -8.46 -0.12 8.33
N ASN A 95 -8.25 1.15 8.61
CA ASN A 95 -9.06 2.26 8.10
C ASN A 95 -8.22 3.21 7.22
N ILE A 96 -7.19 2.70 6.55
CA ILE A 96 -6.27 3.56 5.78
C ILE A 96 -6.98 4.32 4.65
N GLU A 97 -8.07 3.80 4.09
CA GLU A 97 -8.91 4.53 3.13
C GLU A 97 -9.53 5.81 3.74
N GLN A 98 -9.70 5.85 5.06
CA GLN A 98 -10.23 7.00 5.81
C GLN A 98 -9.12 7.91 6.35
N ILE A 99 -7.87 7.73 5.90
CA ILE A 99 -6.73 8.55 6.33
C ILE A 99 -6.91 10.03 5.98
N PHE A 100 -7.62 10.31 4.88
CA PHE A 100 -8.04 11.64 4.50
C PHE A 100 -9.25 12.03 5.37
N PRO A 101 -9.12 13.00 6.29
CA PRO A 101 -10.20 13.34 7.23
C PRO A 101 -11.20 14.30 6.56
N LEU A 102 -11.70 13.90 5.39
CA LEU A 102 -12.58 14.63 4.49
C LEU A 102 -13.75 13.73 4.08
N ASN A 103 -14.90 14.33 3.79
CA ASN A 103 -16.03 13.61 3.19
C ASN A 103 -15.89 13.56 1.66
N ILE A 104 -14.81 12.96 1.17
CA ILE A 104 -14.48 12.82 -0.26
C ILE A 104 -14.07 11.37 -0.50
N ASP A 105 -14.59 10.76 -1.56
CA ASP A 105 -14.15 9.44 -2.01
C ASP A 105 -12.84 9.57 -2.79
N VAL A 106 -11.73 9.55 -2.06
CA VAL A 106 -10.38 9.81 -2.60
C VAL A 106 -9.98 8.78 -3.67
N LEU A 107 -10.48 7.54 -3.58
CA LEU A 107 -10.16 6.47 -4.53
C LEU A 107 -10.84 6.67 -5.90
N SER A 108 -11.81 7.58 -5.98
CA SER A 108 -12.53 7.91 -7.22
C SER A 108 -12.00 9.15 -7.94
N LEU A 109 -11.04 9.86 -7.32
CA LEU A 109 -10.49 11.10 -7.85
C LEU A 109 -9.51 10.82 -8.99
N ASP A 110 -9.44 11.75 -9.93
CA ASP A 110 -8.31 11.80 -10.87
C ASP A 110 -7.03 12.35 -10.18
N GLU A 111 -5.90 12.28 -10.88
CA GLU A 111 -4.59 12.69 -10.37
C GLU A 111 -4.54 14.17 -9.94
N ASP A 112 -5.18 15.06 -10.71
CA ASP A 112 -5.20 16.50 -10.41
C ASP A 112 -6.04 16.79 -9.15
N GLN A 113 -7.21 16.16 -9.04
CA GLN A 113 -8.08 16.25 -7.87
C GLN A 113 -7.43 15.66 -6.62
N LEU A 114 -6.79 14.49 -6.75
CA LEU A 114 -6.05 13.86 -5.65
C LEU A 114 -4.91 14.77 -5.19
N CYS A 115 -4.14 15.32 -6.12
CA CYS A 115 -3.08 16.29 -5.82
C CYS A 115 -3.62 17.51 -5.08
N GLU A 116 -4.80 18.02 -5.47
CA GLU A 116 -5.44 19.13 -4.76
C GLU A 116 -5.81 18.75 -3.32
N VAL A 117 -6.43 17.58 -3.11
CA VAL A 117 -6.77 17.04 -1.79
C VAL A 117 -5.53 16.85 -0.92
N VAL A 118 -4.46 16.27 -1.45
CA VAL A 118 -3.19 16.04 -0.75
C VAL A 118 -2.58 17.37 -0.31
N ASN A 119 -2.48 18.34 -1.20
CA ASN A 119 -2.00 19.69 -0.87
C ASN A 119 -2.89 20.38 0.16
N PHE A 120 -4.21 20.16 0.09
CA PHE A 120 -5.17 20.66 1.06
C PHE A 120 -4.88 20.11 2.46
N VAL A 121 -4.84 18.78 2.63
CA VAL A 121 -4.66 18.13 3.93
C VAL A 121 -3.27 18.35 4.51
N ARG A 122 -2.23 18.50 3.67
CA ARG A 122 -0.87 18.90 4.10
C ARG A 122 -0.78 20.34 4.62
N GLY A 123 -1.83 21.12 4.48
CA GLY A 123 -1.84 22.52 4.92
C GLY A 123 -1.01 23.45 4.04
N ILE A 124 -0.76 23.09 2.77
CA ILE A 124 -0.04 23.96 1.82
C ILE A 124 -0.81 25.28 1.66
N ARG A 125 -0.11 26.39 1.85
CA ARG A 125 -0.74 27.71 1.74
C ARG A 125 -1.23 27.94 0.32
N GLU A 126 -2.49 28.36 0.21
CA GLU A 126 -3.06 28.80 -1.07
C GLU A 126 -2.26 30.00 -1.60
N GLY A 127 -2.02 30.01 -2.91
CA GLY A 127 -1.27 31.06 -3.58
C GLY A 127 -0.69 30.58 -4.90
N LYS A 128 0.51 31.05 -5.22
CA LYS A 128 1.13 30.87 -6.54
C LYS A 128 1.24 29.40 -7.00
N TYR A 129 1.40 28.45 -6.08
CA TYR A 129 1.69 27.04 -6.38
C TYR A 129 0.52 26.09 -6.09
N PHE A 130 -0.56 26.59 -5.49
CA PHE A 130 -1.70 25.78 -5.09
C PHE A 130 -2.93 26.68 -4.99
N THR A 131 -3.99 26.34 -5.71
CA THR A 131 -5.28 27.02 -5.65
C THR A 131 -6.34 25.97 -5.37
N ILE A 132 -7.29 26.28 -4.48
CA ILE A 132 -8.40 25.36 -4.19
C ILE A 132 -9.47 25.57 -5.25
N THR A 133 -9.65 24.58 -6.11
CA THR A 133 -10.63 24.59 -7.20
C THR A 133 -11.84 23.71 -6.89
N MET A 134 -11.68 22.64 -6.11
CA MET A 134 -12.75 21.73 -5.70
C MET A 134 -13.76 22.42 -4.77
N GLU A 135 -15.05 22.31 -5.09
CA GLU A 135 -16.12 22.94 -4.30
C GLU A 135 -16.23 22.32 -2.90
N GLU A 136 -15.98 21.02 -2.79
CA GLU A 136 -15.95 20.26 -1.54
C GLU A 136 -14.91 20.82 -0.56
N LEU A 137 -13.78 21.29 -1.08
CA LEU A 137 -12.69 21.85 -0.27
C LEU A 137 -12.91 23.32 0.09
N LYS A 138 -13.61 24.10 -0.74
CA LYS A 138 -13.93 25.51 -0.48
C LYS A 138 -14.86 25.71 0.73
N GLY A 139 -15.61 24.68 1.11
CA GLY A 139 -16.51 24.73 2.25
C GLY A 139 -15.82 24.82 3.61
N TYR A 140 -14.52 24.48 3.69
CA TYR A 140 -13.78 24.47 4.95
C TYR A 140 -13.14 25.82 5.28
N THR A 141 -13.30 26.24 6.52
CA THR A 141 -12.59 27.40 7.08
C THR A 141 -11.11 27.10 7.31
N SER A 142 -10.30 28.15 7.47
CA SER A 142 -8.88 27.99 7.80
C SER A 142 -8.64 27.26 9.12
N GLU A 143 -9.57 27.34 10.08
CA GLU A 143 -9.43 26.64 11.37
C GLU A 143 -9.78 25.16 11.25
N GLU A 144 -10.84 24.82 10.52
CA GLU A 144 -11.16 23.42 10.19
C GLU A 144 -10.03 22.76 9.40
N ARG A 145 -9.44 23.49 8.45
CA ARG A 145 -8.29 22.99 7.68
C ARG A 145 -7.10 22.65 8.58
N LYS A 146 -6.79 23.44 9.61
CA LYS A 146 -5.71 23.10 10.57
C LYS A 146 -6.02 21.81 11.33
N GLN A 147 -7.27 21.59 11.70
CA GLN A 147 -7.69 20.36 12.39
C GLN A 147 -7.60 19.15 11.47
N ILE A 148 -7.96 19.30 10.20
CA ILE A 148 -7.81 18.29 9.16
C ILE A 148 -6.32 17.95 8.99
N THR A 149 -5.45 18.94 8.85
CA THR A 149 -3.99 18.74 8.76
C THR A 149 -3.44 18.01 9.98
N ALA A 150 -3.83 18.41 11.19
CA ALA A 150 -3.38 17.74 12.41
C ALA A 150 -3.82 16.26 12.46
N LYS A 151 -5.07 15.96 12.07
CA LYS A 151 -5.58 14.58 12.01
C LYS A 151 -4.86 13.73 10.96
N TYR A 152 -4.61 14.31 9.78
CA TYR A 152 -3.88 13.64 8.72
C TYR A 152 -2.45 13.32 9.16
N SER A 153 -1.74 14.30 9.73
CA SER A 153 -0.38 14.08 10.26
C SER A 153 -0.33 13.02 11.37
N ASP A 154 -1.26 13.06 12.34
CA ASP A 154 -1.36 12.06 13.41
C ASP A 154 -1.64 10.64 12.87
N ALA A 155 -2.44 10.51 11.81
CA ALA A 155 -2.67 9.23 11.15
C ALA A 155 -1.40 8.71 10.45
N CYS A 156 -0.67 9.58 9.74
CA CYS A 156 0.59 9.21 9.11
C CYS A 156 1.66 8.82 10.15
N GLU A 157 1.77 9.56 11.26
CA GLU A 157 2.72 9.25 12.34
C GLU A 157 2.44 7.87 12.95
N LYS A 158 1.17 7.52 13.17
CA LYS A 158 0.80 6.17 13.66
C LYS A 158 1.15 5.05 12.68
N LEU A 159 1.08 5.32 11.38
CA LEU A 159 1.51 4.35 10.37
C LEU A 159 3.02 4.16 10.40
N GLU A 160 3.79 5.25 10.48
CA GLU A 160 5.24 5.19 10.60
C GLU A 160 5.68 4.48 11.89
N ASP A 161 5.08 4.80 13.03
CA ASP A 161 5.36 4.14 14.32
C ASP A 161 5.13 2.61 14.26
N ALA A 162 4.16 2.17 13.46
CA ALA A 162 3.85 0.76 13.30
C ALA A 162 4.87 0.04 12.40
N THR A 163 5.58 0.74 11.52
CA THR A 163 6.42 0.15 10.47
C THR A 163 7.91 0.39 10.62
N GLU A 164 8.34 1.50 11.21
CA GLU A 164 9.75 1.94 11.21
C GLU A 164 10.68 0.86 11.76
N ASN A 165 10.29 0.20 12.86
CA ASN A 165 11.09 -0.84 13.52
C ASN A 165 11.08 -2.20 12.81
N ILE A 166 10.30 -2.35 11.73
CA ILE A 166 10.12 -3.60 10.98
C ILE A 166 10.71 -3.46 9.57
N TRP A 167 10.46 -2.33 8.90
CA TRP A 167 10.80 -2.10 7.50
C TRP A 167 11.89 -1.04 7.29
N GLY A 168 12.19 -0.25 8.33
CA GLY A 168 13.23 0.77 8.28
C GLY A 168 14.62 0.17 8.07
N TYR A 169 15.57 1.02 7.72
CA TYR A 169 16.95 0.60 7.43
C TYR A 169 17.60 -0.10 8.62
N ASN A 170 18.29 -1.22 8.37
CA ASN A 170 18.83 -2.15 9.37
C ASN A 170 17.80 -2.76 10.33
N SER A 171 16.50 -2.68 10.03
CA SER A 171 15.50 -3.40 10.81
C SER A 171 15.78 -4.90 10.74
N PRO A 172 15.45 -5.64 11.81
CA PRO A 172 15.59 -7.09 11.82
C PRO A 172 14.84 -7.76 10.67
N ASP A 173 15.15 -9.03 10.43
CA ASP A 173 14.39 -9.86 9.50
C ASP A 173 14.39 -9.38 8.04
N ASN A 174 15.57 -8.99 7.57
CA ASN A 174 15.80 -8.47 6.22
C ASN A 174 14.90 -7.26 5.91
N GLU A 175 14.76 -6.35 6.88
CA GLU A 175 14.03 -5.09 6.73
C GLU A 175 12.60 -5.29 6.17
N GLY A 176 11.91 -6.31 6.69
CA GLY A 176 10.57 -6.71 6.28
C GLY A 176 10.52 -7.86 5.28
N TRP A 177 11.52 -8.02 4.42
CA TRP A 177 11.49 -9.05 3.37
C TRP A 177 11.54 -10.49 3.89
N GLY A 178 12.05 -10.70 5.10
CA GLY A 178 12.11 -12.02 5.73
C GLY A 178 10.70 -12.61 5.97
N VAL A 179 9.71 -11.78 6.32
CA VAL A 179 8.33 -12.25 6.48
C VAL A 179 7.70 -12.68 5.15
N VAL A 180 8.01 -11.94 4.07
CA VAL A 180 7.57 -12.24 2.71
C VAL A 180 8.17 -13.55 2.24
N SER A 181 9.47 -13.74 2.47
CA SER A 181 10.19 -14.95 2.11
C SER A 181 9.60 -16.18 2.81
N ARG A 182 9.42 -16.13 4.14
CA ARG A 182 8.83 -17.24 4.91
C ARG A 182 7.39 -17.54 4.51
N TYR A 183 6.63 -16.54 4.10
CA TYR A 183 5.29 -16.75 3.57
C TYR A 183 5.35 -17.52 2.25
N LEU A 184 6.17 -17.06 1.29
CA LEU A 184 6.37 -17.78 0.03
C LEU A 184 6.83 -19.22 0.25
N GLU A 185 7.79 -19.47 1.13
CA GLU A 185 8.28 -20.82 1.46
C GLU A 185 7.15 -21.78 1.86
N LYS A 186 6.19 -21.31 2.67
CA LYS A 186 5.03 -22.10 3.10
C LYS A 186 4.04 -22.36 1.97
N HIS A 187 4.01 -21.49 0.97
CA HIS A 187 2.98 -21.43 -0.06
C HIS A 187 3.48 -21.80 -1.46
N LEU A 188 4.72 -22.25 -1.62
CA LEU A 188 5.29 -22.63 -2.93
C LEU A 188 4.43 -23.62 -3.73
N GLN A 189 3.72 -24.51 -3.04
CA GLN A 189 2.87 -25.55 -3.64
C GLN A 189 1.40 -25.11 -3.81
N ASP A 190 1.07 -23.88 -3.45
CA ASP A 190 -0.25 -23.31 -3.68
C ASP A 190 -0.42 -22.95 -5.16
N ASN A 191 -1.68 -22.89 -5.57
CA ASN A 191 -2.02 -22.52 -6.92
C ASN A 191 -1.69 -21.05 -7.14
N PHE A 192 -1.10 -20.73 -8.30
CA PHE A 192 -0.92 -19.35 -8.71
C PHE A 192 -2.24 -18.71 -9.15
N TRP A 193 -3.01 -19.45 -9.96
CA TRP A 193 -4.33 -19.04 -10.44
C TRP A 193 -5.44 -19.53 -9.51
N LYS A 194 -6.57 -18.81 -9.50
CA LYS A 194 -7.85 -19.29 -8.94
C LYS A 194 -8.40 -20.50 -9.69
#